data_AF-A0A023UEC0-F1
#
_entry.id   AF-A0A023UEC0-F1
#
_cell.length_a   1.000
_cell.length_b   1.000
_cell.length_c   1.000
_cell.angle_alpha   90.00
_cell.angle_beta   90.00
_cell.angle_gamma   90.00
#
_symmetry.space_group_name_H-M   'P 1'
#
loop_
_entity.id
_entity.type
_entity.pdbx_description
1 polymer ?
#
loop_
_entity_poly.entity_id
_entity_poly.type
_entity_poly.pdbx_seq_one_letter_code
_entity_poly.pdbx_strand_id
1 'polypeptide(L)'
;MIKPTVVDCYPVYEGTQMMGENKYEVIRVMKPDDINIQSVSLVEINNAANEYEVTYKYSDDRIYVPHEEFEKLNKDININFNVNYGESGRSLVYASYPSFNDVFKMKRQNFKVEFVHKKNENKAQQVTNRKSEYFKRITNPMMTLKKIKIYKDVSFKEEVGSLEAGTRVEASDIQYTSKGTPRLVLDDGSIITANKDFITLINTSGLNKYITEVPKKVKVVKACKLYDSRDFKDNTVRKLKKGDVLTIRDIIYTNNSTPRLVTQEGLFLTANKDFIKIIK
;
A
#
# COMPACT_ATOMS: atom_id res chain seq x y z
N MET A 1 22.70 -39.66 5.36
CA MET A 1 22.03 -39.51 6.67
C MET A 1 21.83 -38.03 6.90
N ILE A 2 20.59 -37.52 6.86
CA ILE A 2 20.32 -36.09 7.11
C ILE A 2 20.45 -35.89 8.61
N LYS A 3 21.44 -35.12 9.06
CA LYS A 3 21.52 -34.72 10.47
C LYS A 3 20.39 -33.74 10.75
N PRO A 4 19.57 -33.95 11.79
CA PRO A 4 18.53 -33.00 12.14
C PRO A 4 19.15 -31.64 12.47
N THR A 5 18.50 -30.58 11.99
CA THR A 5 18.87 -29.20 12.35
C THR A 5 18.62 -29.01 13.84
N VAL A 6 19.65 -28.61 14.58
CA VAL A 6 19.52 -28.24 15.99
C VAL A 6 18.72 -26.94 16.06
N VAL A 7 17.70 -26.90 16.91
CA VAL A 7 16.91 -25.70 17.19
C VAL A 7 17.26 -25.25 18.60
N ASP A 8 17.98 -24.14 18.70
CA ASP A 8 18.55 -23.66 19.96
C ASP A 8 17.49 -23.07 20.91
N CYS A 9 16.39 -22.55 20.37
CA CYS A 9 15.27 -22.04 21.17
C CYS A 9 13.96 -22.17 20.40
N TYR A 10 13.01 -22.89 20.99
CA TYR A 10 11.71 -23.19 20.42
C TYR A 10 10.58 -22.60 21.28
N PRO A 11 10.16 -21.35 21.01
CA PRO A 11 9.04 -20.72 21.69
C PRO A 11 7.69 -21.15 21.13
N VAL A 12 6.73 -21.40 22.01
CA VAL A 12 5.36 -21.83 21.70
C VAL A 12 4.39 -20.94 22.47
N TYR A 13 3.46 -20.31 21.75
CA TYR A 13 2.41 -19.51 22.36
C TYR A 13 1.38 -20.39 23.06
N GLU A 14 1.14 -20.14 24.35
CA GLU A 14 0.19 -20.89 25.18
C GLU A 14 -1.16 -20.19 25.36
N GLY A 15 -1.32 -19.00 24.79
CA GLY A 15 -2.54 -18.19 24.95
C GLY A 15 -2.47 -17.22 26.13
N THR A 16 -3.63 -16.66 26.45
CA THR A 16 -3.79 -15.72 27.57
C THR A 16 -3.95 -16.46 28.89
N GLN A 17 -3.20 -16.06 29.91
CA GLN A 17 -3.32 -16.60 31.28
C GLN A 17 -3.52 -15.48 32.30
N MET A 18 -4.25 -15.78 33.37
CA MET A 18 -4.44 -14.91 34.52
C MET A 18 -3.39 -15.20 35.58
N MET A 19 -2.75 -14.16 36.12
CA MET A 19 -1.91 -14.25 37.32
C MET A 19 -2.36 -13.18 38.31
N GLY A 20 -3.12 -13.60 39.33
CA GLY A 20 -3.87 -12.66 40.16
C GLY A 20 -4.96 -11.97 39.34
N GLU A 21 -5.02 -10.64 39.40
CA GLU A 21 -5.97 -9.83 38.62
C GLU A 21 -5.44 -9.44 37.23
N ASN A 22 -4.16 -9.71 36.95
CA ASN A 22 -3.50 -9.29 35.71
C ASN A 22 -3.55 -10.39 34.65
N LYS A 23 -3.73 -9.97 33.40
CA LYS A 23 -3.67 -10.84 32.21
C LYS A 23 -2.33 -10.75 31.52
N TYR A 24 -1.85 -11.90 31.08
CA TYR A 24 -0.60 -12.04 30.35
C TYR A 24 -0.80 -12.87 29.09
N GLU A 25 -0.10 -12.48 28.03
CA GLU A 25 0.18 -13.36 26.89
C GLU A 25 1.37 -14.24 27.23
N VAL A 26 1.19 -15.56 27.16
CA VAL A 26 2.17 -16.53 27.65
C VAL A 26 2.82 -17.29 26.51
N ILE A 27 4.15 -17.37 26.55
CA ILE A 27 4.96 -18.10 25.58
C ILE A 27 5.85 -19.07 26.36
N ARG A 28 5.66 -20.37 26.17
CA ARG A 28 6.60 -21.39 26.67
C ARG A 28 7.83 -21.40 25.79
N VAL A 29 9.02 -21.46 26.38
CA VAL A 29 10.28 -21.46 25.66
C VAL A 29 11.07 -22.71 25.99
N MET A 30 11.25 -23.57 24.98
CA MET A 30 12.09 -24.77 25.10
C MET A 30 13.49 -24.42 24.59
N LYS A 31 14.45 -24.31 25.51
CA LYS A 31 15.86 -23.97 25.20
C LYS A 31 16.81 -24.66 26.19
N PRO A 32 18.09 -24.83 25.85
CA PRO A 32 19.16 -25.12 26.81
C PRO A 32 19.30 -24.06 27.92
N ASP A 33 19.86 -24.46 29.06
CA ASP A 33 20.05 -23.60 30.25
C ASP A 33 21.05 -22.46 30.02
N ASP A 34 22.05 -22.67 29.17
CA ASP A 34 23.10 -21.71 28.83
C ASP A 34 22.63 -20.61 27.87
N ILE A 35 21.45 -20.78 27.25
CA ILE A 35 20.86 -19.78 26.37
C ILE A 35 19.96 -18.84 27.18
N ASN A 36 20.24 -17.54 27.14
CA ASN A 36 19.41 -16.52 27.77
C ASN A 36 18.44 -15.87 26.78
N ILE A 37 17.24 -15.55 27.25
CA ILE A 37 16.31 -14.67 26.51
C ILE A 37 16.79 -13.23 26.68
N GLN A 38 17.02 -12.55 25.58
CA GLN A 38 17.49 -11.16 25.58
C GLN A 38 16.32 -10.19 25.58
N SER A 39 15.41 -10.34 24.61
CA SER A 39 14.26 -9.46 24.46
C SER A 39 13.09 -10.17 23.79
N VAL A 40 11.91 -9.57 23.96
CA VAL A 40 10.66 -10.01 23.35
C VAL A 40 10.06 -8.82 22.64
N SER A 41 9.58 -9.04 21.42
CA SER A 41 9.00 -7.97 20.61
C SER A 41 7.75 -8.43 19.89
N LEU A 42 6.90 -7.45 19.57
CA LEU A 42 5.74 -7.60 18.71
C LEU A 42 6.15 -7.13 17.32
N VAL A 43 5.99 -8.00 16.33
CA VAL A 43 6.39 -7.74 14.94
C VAL A 43 5.16 -7.74 14.06
N GLU A 44 4.97 -6.68 13.29
CA GLU A 44 3.87 -6.61 12.32
C GLU A 44 4.02 -7.70 11.24
N ILE A 45 2.94 -8.44 11.00
CA ILE A 45 2.90 -9.45 9.94
C ILE A 45 3.11 -8.79 8.58
N ASN A 46 4.01 -9.35 7.76
CA ASN A 46 4.42 -8.84 6.45
C ASN A 46 5.13 -7.48 6.48
N ASN A 47 5.53 -7.00 7.66
CA ASN A 47 6.31 -5.78 7.81
C ASN A 47 7.29 -5.93 8.99
N ALA A 48 8.29 -6.80 8.81
CA ALA A 48 9.25 -7.15 9.86
C ALA A 48 10.10 -5.98 10.38
N ALA A 49 10.16 -4.87 9.64
CA ALA A 49 10.82 -3.64 10.08
C ALA A 49 10.00 -2.85 11.11
N ASN A 50 8.70 -3.15 11.25
CA ASN A 50 7.84 -2.55 12.25
C ASN A 50 7.75 -3.49 13.47
N GLU A 51 8.68 -3.27 14.39
CA GLU A 51 8.93 -4.08 15.58
C GLU A 51 8.84 -3.20 16.83
N TYR A 52 8.12 -3.69 17.83
CA TYR A 52 7.90 -3.02 19.11
C TYR A 52 8.41 -3.93 20.21
N GLU A 53 9.51 -3.55 20.86
CA GLU A 53 10.00 -4.28 22.03
C GLU A 53 9.02 -4.12 23.21
N VAL A 54 8.73 -5.22 23.90
CA VAL A 54 7.79 -5.26 25.02
C VAL A 54 8.48 -5.68 26.30
N THR A 55 7.94 -5.17 27.41
CA THR A 55 8.33 -5.68 28.72
C THR A 55 7.81 -7.12 28.91
N TYR A 56 8.55 -7.92 29.67
CA TYR A 56 8.15 -9.29 29.99
C TYR A 56 8.71 -9.74 31.34
N LYS A 57 8.04 -10.73 31.95
CA LYS A 57 8.59 -11.53 33.05
C LYS A 57 8.98 -12.90 32.51
N TYR A 58 10.05 -13.49 33.03
CA TYR A 58 10.47 -14.84 32.67
C TYR A 58 10.60 -15.72 33.91
N SER A 59 9.86 -16.82 33.94
CA SER A 59 9.88 -17.82 35.01
C SER A 59 9.33 -19.15 34.52
N ASP A 60 9.82 -20.27 35.04
CA ASP A 60 9.34 -21.63 34.71
C ASP A 60 9.21 -21.89 33.20
N ASP A 61 10.27 -21.55 32.47
CA ASP A 61 10.37 -21.63 31.01
C ASP A 61 9.26 -20.90 30.25
N ARG A 62 8.69 -19.85 30.86
CA ARG A 62 7.64 -19.04 30.26
C ARG A 62 7.96 -17.57 30.29
N ILE A 63 7.67 -16.93 29.17
CA ILE A 63 7.63 -15.49 29.00
C ILE A 63 6.19 -15.04 29.23
N TYR A 64 6.01 -14.01 30.06
CA TYR A 64 4.74 -13.38 30.37
C TYR A 64 4.78 -11.93 29.91
N VAL A 65 4.05 -11.61 28.84
CA VAL A 65 3.92 -10.25 28.32
C VAL A 65 2.61 -9.64 28.83
N PRO A 66 2.63 -8.54 29.61
CA PRO A 66 1.41 -7.96 30.16
C PRO A 66 0.55 -7.32 29.06
N HIS A 67 -0.77 -7.34 29.25
CA HIS A 67 -1.72 -6.79 28.26
C HIS A 67 -1.57 -5.28 28.00
N GLU A 68 -1.05 -4.53 28.98
CA GLU A 68 -0.77 -3.09 28.84
C GLU A 68 0.22 -2.77 27.71
N GLU A 69 1.13 -3.70 27.37
CA GLU A 69 2.06 -3.53 26.25
C GLU A 69 1.36 -3.44 24.90
N PHE A 70 0.13 -3.96 24.81
CA PHE A 70 -0.67 -3.94 23.60
C PHE A 70 -1.48 -2.64 23.43
N GLU A 71 -1.60 -1.81 24.48
CA GLU A 71 -2.24 -0.49 24.39
C GLU A 71 -1.46 0.46 23.46
N LYS A 72 -0.15 0.23 23.35
CA LYS A 72 0.77 1.00 22.50
C LYS A 72 0.57 0.69 21.00
N LEU A 73 -0.17 -0.36 20.67
CA LEU A 73 -0.34 -0.83 19.30
C LEU A 73 -1.57 -0.23 18.63
N ASN A 74 -1.44 -0.01 17.32
CA ASN A 74 -2.61 0.26 16.49
C ASN A 74 -3.47 -1.00 16.38
N LYS A 75 -4.75 -0.94 16.78
CA LYS A 75 -5.68 -2.10 16.82
C LYS A 75 -5.90 -2.80 15.47
N ASP A 76 -5.52 -2.17 14.35
CA ASP A 76 -5.72 -2.71 13.01
C ASP A 76 -4.53 -3.53 12.48
N ILE A 77 -3.36 -3.47 13.11
CA ILE A 77 -2.21 -4.28 12.69
C ILE A 77 -2.39 -5.72 13.15
N ASN A 78 -1.80 -6.66 12.42
CA ASN A 78 -1.68 -8.03 12.88
C ASN A 78 -0.23 -8.24 13.30
N ILE A 79 -0.02 -8.94 14.41
CA ILE A 79 1.30 -9.12 14.98
C ILE A 79 1.62 -10.59 15.23
N ASN A 80 2.91 -10.90 15.26
CA ASN A 80 3.49 -12.08 15.89
C ASN A 80 4.37 -11.63 17.05
N PHE A 81 4.72 -12.56 17.94
CA PHE A 81 5.84 -12.31 18.85
C PHE A 81 7.14 -12.75 18.21
N ASN A 82 8.21 -12.16 18.69
CA ASN A 82 9.55 -12.56 18.37
C ASN A 82 10.37 -12.62 19.65
N VAL A 83 11.06 -13.74 19.85
CA VAL A 83 11.89 -14.00 21.02
C VAL A 83 13.35 -13.98 20.56
N ASN A 84 14.11 -13.02 21.05
CA ASN A 84 15.55 -12.91 20.80
C ASN A 84 16.33 -13.58 21.94
N TYR A 85 17.35 -14.36 21.62
CA TYR A 85 18.09 -15.19 22.58
C TYR A 85 19.55 -15.41 22.15
N GLY A 86 20.43 -15.74 23.09
CA GLY A 86 21.86 -15.92 22.79
C GLY A 86 22.49 -14.66 22.19
N GLU A 87 23.55 -14.75 21.38
CA GLU A 87 24.19 -13.56 20.78
C GLU A 87 23.40 -12.97 19.59
N SER A 88 22.73 -13.81 18.81
CA SER A 88 22.04 -13.38 17.58
C SER A 88 20.81 -14.25 17.25
N GLY A 89 20.38 -15.09 18.19
CA GLY A 89 19.28 -16.03 17.99
C GLY A 89 17.94 -15.29 17.97
N ARG A 90 17.07 -15.68 17.05
CA ARG A 90 15.75 -15.07 16.87
C ARG A 90 14.73 -16.11 16.46
N SER A 91 13.63 -16.22 17.22
CA SER A 91 12.56 -17.18 16.97
C SER A 91 11.21 -16.47 16.92
N LEU A 92 10.52 -16.62 15.79
CA LEU A 92 9.17 -16.09 15.58
C LEU A 92 8.14 -17.00 16.25
N VAL A 93 7.22 -16.41 17.01
CA VAL A 93 6.13 -17.11 17.68
C VAL A 93 4.81 -16.77 16.99
N TYR A 94 4.15 -17.79 16.45
CA TYR A 94 2.83 -17.65 15.85
C TYR A 94 1.76 -17.65 16.94
N ALA A 95 1.22 -16.48 17.25
CA ALA A 95 0.12 -16.37 18.20
C ALA A 95 -1.18 -16.87 17.56
N SER A 96 -1.86 -17.79 18.23
CA SER A 96 -3.11 -18.40 17.77
C SER A 96 -4.08 -18.54 18.93
N TYR A 97 -5.39 -18.48 18.67
CA TYR A 97 -6.39 -18.69 19.71
C TYR A 97 -6.16 -19.98 20.53
N PRO A 98 -6.48 -19.96 21.84
CA PRO A 98 -7.24 -18.92 22.54
C PRO A 98 -6.38 -17.75 23.07
N SER A 99 -6.59 -16.55 22.53
CA SER A 99 -6.21 -15.27 23.15
C SER A 99 -7.49 -14.58 23.65
N PHE A 100 -7.48 -14.15 24.91
CA PHE A 100 -8.53 -13.37 25.56
C PHE A 100 -7.98 -11.99 25.95
N ASN A 101 -7.44 -11.28 24.95
CA ASN A 101 -6.97 -9.92 25.09
C ASN A 101 -8.07 -8.93 24.67
N ASP A 102 -8.62 -8.24 25.66
CA ASP A 102 -9.65 -7.20 25.53
C ASP A 102 -9.08 -5.84 25.11
N VAL A 103 -7.76 -5.66 25.26
CA VAL A 103 -7.04 -4.46 24.81
C VAL A 103 -6.77 -4.51 23.30
N PHE A 104 -6.36 -5.68 22.81
CA PHE A 104 -5.94 -5.91 21.43
C PHE A 104 -6.43 -7.26 20.91
N LYS A 105 -7.26 -7.23 19.86
CA LYS A 105 -7.82 -8.45 19.26
C LYS A 105 -6.83 -9.09 18.28
N MET A 106 -6.13 -10.14 18.72
CA MET A 106 -5.27 -10.93 17.84
C MET A 106 -6.09 -11.59 16.72
N LYS A 107 -5.68 -11.39 15.45
CA LYS A 107 -6.32 -12.05 14.30
C LYS A 107 -5.68 -13.42 14.06
N ARG A 108 -6.50 -14.47 13.92
CA ARG A 108 -6.06 -15.85 13.64
C ARG A 108 -5.17 -15.89 12.39
N GLN A 109 -3.98 -16.49 12.50
CA GLN A 109 -3.24 -16.95 11.33
C GLN A 109 -3.66 -18.38 10.94
N ASN A 110 -3.59 -18.68 9.64
CA ASN A 110 -3.68 -20.06 9.16
C ASN A 110 -2.45 -20.81 9.69
N PHE A 111 -2.66 -21.88 10.46
CA PHE A 111 -1.54 -22.71 10.90
C PHE A 111 -0.86 -23.33 9.68
N LYS A 112 0.47 -23.51 9.76
CA LYS A 112 1.27 -24.23 8.76
C LYS A 112 0.87 -25.73 8.64
N VAL A 113 -0.01 -26.21 9.52
CA VAL A 113 -0.50 -27.59 9.60
C VAL A 113 -2.04 -27.63 9.62
N GLU A 114 -2.71 -26.81 8.83
CA GLU A 114 -4.09 -27.13 8.44
C GLU A 114 -4.03 -28.09 7.24
N PHE A 115 -4.74 -29.22 7.30
CA PHE A 115 -4.94 -30.08 6.14
C PHE A 115 -5.74 -29.30 5.09
N VAL A 116 -5.03 -28.62 4.19
CA VAL A 116 -5.64 -27.87 3.10
C VAL A 116 -6.20 -28.88 2.11
N HIS A 117 -7.52 -29.06 2.10
CA HIS A 117 -8.20 -29.73 1.00
C HIS A 117 -7.75 -29.08 -0.32
N LYS A 118 -7.35 -29.84 -1.35
CA LYS A 118 -6.84 -29.31 -2.65
C LYS A 118 -7.69 -28.20 -3.30
N LYS A 119 -9.00 -28.10 -2.97
CA LYS A 119 -9.85 -26.97 -3.39
C LYS A 119 -9.47 -25.62 -2.76
N ASN A 120 -8.78 -25.62 -1.62
CA ASN A 120 -8.35 -24.43 -0.87
C ASN A 120 -6.90 -24.02 -1.16
N GLU A 121 -6.09 -24.84 -1.85
CA GLU A 121 -4.75 -24.42 -2.32
C GLU A 121 -4.85 -23.21 -3.26
N ASN A 122 -5.89 -23.15 -4.09
CA ASN A 122 -6.19 -22.01 -4.95
C ASN A 122 -6.58 -20.72 -4.18
N LYS A 123 -7.03 -20.84 -2.92
CA LYS A 123 -7.29 -19.68 -2.05
C LYS A 123 -6.05 -19.28 -1.24
N ALA A 124 -5.23 -20.23 -0.79
CA ALA A 124 -4.01 -19.96 -0.04
C ALA A 124 -2.90 -19.35 -0.93
N GLN A 125 -2.76 -19.82 -2.18
CA GLN A 125 -1.84 -19.22 -3.17
C GLN A 125 -2.29 -17.83 -3.67
N GLN A 126 -3.54 -17.43 -3.44
CA GLN A 126 -3.98 -16.06 -3.69
C GLN A 126 -3.57 -15.06 -2.59
N VAL A 127 -3.26 -15.50 -1.37
CA VAL A 127 -2.97 -14.58 -0.25
C VAL A 127 -1.52 -14.09 -0.27
N THR A 128 -0.58 -14.89 -0.77
CA THR A 128 0.84 -14.50 -0.90
C THR A 128 1.16 -13.69 -2.17
N ASN A 129 0.16 -13.39 -2.99
CA ASN A 129 0.26 -12.51 -4.15
C ASN A 129 -0.95 -11.58 -4.32
N ARG A 130 -1.63 -11.22 -3.23
CA ARG A 130 -2.50 -10.04 -3.29
C ARG A 130 -1.61 -8.82 -3.42
N LYS A 131 -1.41 -8.38 -4.66
CA LYS A 131 -1.09 -6.97 -4.94
C LYS A 131 -2.01 -6.16 -4.04
N SER A 132 -1.47 -5.48 -3.02
CA SER A 132 -2.27 -4.65 -2.12
C SER A 132 -3.17 -3.80 -2.98
N GLU A 133 -4.49 -4.00 -2.87
CA GLU A 133 -5.50 -3.35 -3.72
C GLU A 133 -5.42 -1.83 -3.61
N TYR A 134 -4.78 -1.32 -2.55
CA TYR A 134 -4.61 0.09 -2.29
C TYR A 134 -3.15 0.50 -2.16
N PHE A 135 -2.85 1.75 -2.49
CA PHE A 135 -1.67 2.45 -2.01
C PHE A 135 -1.77 2.67 -0.50
N LYS A 136 -0.68 2.39 0.22
CA LYS A 136 -0.56 2.58 1.68
C LYS A 136 0.51 3.61 2.08
N ARG A 137 1.21 4.13 1.08
CA ARG A 137 2.25 5.15 1.19
C ARG A 137 2.08 6.07 0.00
N ILE A 138 2.40 7.34 0.20
CA ILE A 138 2.36 8.33 -0.87
C ILE A 138 3.55 8.10 -1.77
N THR A 139 3.29 8.08 -3.07
CA THR A 139 4.33 8.04 -4.08
C THR A 139 3.81 8.85 -5.26
N ASN A 140 4.37 10.04 -5.46
CA ASN A 140 4.00 10.93 -6.54
C ASN A 140 5.02 10.83 -7.69
N PRO A 141 4.65 11.20 -8.92
CA PRO A 141 3.31 11.61 -9.34
C PRO A 141 2.40 10.44 -9.71
N MET A 142 1.09 10.61 -9.53
CA MET A 142 0.06 9.61 -9.80
C MET A 142 -0.86 10.04 -10.95
N MET A 143 -1.62 9.09 -11.50
CA MET A 143 -2.69 9.34 -12.45
C MET A 143 -3.91 8.44 -12.21
N THR A 144 -5.08 8.93 -12.62
CA THR A 144 -6.30 8.13 -12.64
C THR A 144 -6.30 7.14 -13.82
N LEU A 145 -6.78 5.91 -13.60
CA LEU A 145 -6.97 4.89 -14.64
C LEU A 145 -8.38 4.95 -15.24
N LYS A 146 -9.35 5.40 -14.44
CA LYS A 146 -10.78 5.52 -14.77
C LYS A 146 -11.29 6.86 -14.24
N LYS A 147 -12.47 7.27 -14.70
CA LYS A 147 -13.17 8.39 -14.07
C LYS A 147 -13.45 8.06 -12.60
N ILE A 148 -13.09 8.96 -11.70
CA ILE A 148 -13.30 8.82 -10.25
C ILE A 148 -13.97 10.05 -9.67
N LYS A 149 -14.62 9.87 -8.52
CA LYS A 149 -15.21 10.97 -7.74
C LYS A 149 -14.20 11.53 -6.74
N ILE A 150 -14.38 12.80 -6.40
CA ILE A 150 -13.63 13.53 -5.38
C ILE A 150 -14.58 13.82 -4.23
N TYR A 151 -14.09 13.71 -2.99
CA TYR A 151 -14.88 13.86 -1.77
C TYR A 151 -14.26 14.87 -0.80
N LYS A 152 -15.08 15.43 0.10
CA LYS A 152 -14.59 16.23 1.25
C LYS A 152 -14.20 15.39 2.45
N ASP A 153 -14.75 14.18 2.56
CA ASP A 153 -14.62 13.34 3.74
C ASP A 153 -14.05 11.96 3.41
N VAL A 154 -13.32 11.38 4.37
CA VAL A 154 -12.69 10.05 4.24
C VAL A 154 -13.69 8.92 4.02
N SER A 155 -14.94 9.11 4.46
CA SER A 155 -16.00 8.11 4.34
C SER A 155 -16.74 8.14 3.00
N PHE A 156 -16.39 9.07 2.11
CA PHE A 156 -16.97 9.24 0.77
C PHE A 156 -18.48 9.52 0.79
N LYS A 157 -18.92 10.39 1.69
CA LYS A 157 -20.33 10.81 1.80
C LYS A 157 -20.61 12.10 1.06
N GLU A 158 -19.65 13.03 1.03
CA GLU A 158 -19.80 14.35 0.45
C GLU A 158 -18.97 14.47 -0.83
N GLU A 159 -19.60 14.20 -1.97
CA GLU A 159 -18.99 14.38 -3.30
C GLU A 159 -18.87 15.86 -3.66
N VAL A 160 -17.71 16.26 -4.17
CA VAL A 160 -17.42 17.65 -4.61
C VAL A 160 -17.02 17.77 -6.07
N GLY A 161 -16.83 16.64 -6.75
CA GLY A 161 -16.46 16.66 -8.16
C GLY A 161 -16.01 15.29 -8.66
N SER A 162 -15.37 15.31 -9.82
CA SER A 162 -14.81 14.10 -10.44
C SER A 162 -13.55 14.41 -11.24
N LEU A 163 -12.69 13.41 -11.38
CA LEU A 163 -11.51 13.44 -12.23
C LEU A 163 -11.71 12.44 -13.37
N GLU A 164 -11.42 12.87 -14.59
CA GLU A 164 -11.45 12.00 -15.76
C GLU A 164 -10.31 11.00 -15.74
N ALA A 165 -10.37 9.98 -16.60
CA ALA A 165 -9.29 9.01 -16.73
C ALA A 165 -8.02 9.67 -17.29
N GLY A 166 -6.86 9.39 -16.67
CA GLY A 166 -5.55 9.88 -17.08
C GLY A 166 -5.18 11.23 -16.46
N THR A 167 -6.04 11.82 -15.65
CA THR A 167 -5.73 13.06 -14.94
C THR A 167 -4.57 12.83 -13.97
N ARG A 168 -3.56 13.70 -14.04
CA ARG A 168 -2.41 13.71 -13.10
C ARG A 168 -2.89 14.20 -11.74
N VAL A 169 -2.46 13.51 -10.68
CA VAL A 169 -2.76 13.88 -9.29
C VAL A 169 -1.51 13.77 -8.44
N GLU A 170 -1.42 14.65 -7.45
CA GLU A 170 -0.42 14.59 -6.38
C GLU A 170 -1.16 14.45 -5.06
N ALA A 171 -0.77 13.46 -4.26
CA ALA A 171 -1.30 13.31 -2.92
C ALA A 171 -0.35 13.96 -1.91
N SER A 172 -0.92 14.73 -0.98
CA SER A 172 -0.24 15.37 0.13
C SER A 172 -0.23 14.49 1.39
N ASP A 173 -1.29 13.71 1.59
CA ASP A 173 -1.48 12.85 2.76
C ASP A 173 -2.22 11.53 2.41
N ILE A 174 -2.19 10.58 3.34
CA ILE A 174 -3.00 9.36 3.30
C ILE A 174 -3.80 9.20 4.59
N GLN A 175 -5.12 9.17 4.47
CA GLN A 175 -6.02 9.02 5.60
C GLN A 175 -6.75 7.69 5.56
N TYR A 176 -7.19 7.22 6.72
CA TYR A 176 -7.82 5.92 6.87
C TYR A 176 -9.25 6.09 7.34
N THR A 177 -10.16 5.30 6.76
CA THR A 177 -11.51 5.17 7.30
C THR A 177 -11.47 4.47 8.66
N SER A 178 -12.59 4.49 9.40
CA SER A 178 -12.74 3.71 10.64
C SER A 178 -12.58 2.20 10.47
N LYS A 179 -12.59 1.69 9.23
CA LYS A 179 -12.34 0.28 8.88
C LYS A 179 -10.92 0.07 8.32
N GLY A 180 -10.03 1.06 8.45
CA GLY A 180 -8.64 0.99 7.98
C GLY A 180 -8.49 1.05 6.45
N THR A 181 -9.50 1.50 5.70
CA THR A 181 -9.38 1.66 4.23
C THR A 181 -8.64 2.96 3.92
N PRO A 182 -7.49 2.92 3.22
CA PRO A 182 -6.75 4.13 2.89
C PRO A 182 -7.42 4.96 1.79
N ARG A 183 -7.29 6.28 1.90
CA ARG A 183 -7.73 7.32 0.98
C ARG A 183 -6.58 8.30 0.76
N LEU A 184 -6.43 8.79 -0.45
CA LEU A 184 -5.43 9.81 -0.76
C LEU A 184 -6.05 11.18 -0.54
N VAL A 185 -5.32 12.07 0.11
CA VAL A 185 -5.67 13.48 0.28
C VAL A 185 -4.86 14.28 -0.74
N LEU A 186 -5.51 15.16 -1.49
CA LEU A 186 -4.89 16.07 -2.46
C LEU A 186 -4.43 17.36 -1.76
N ASP A 187 -3.67 18.19 -2.45
CA ASP A 187 -3.13 19.45 -1.89
C ASP A 187 -4.22 20.43 -1.41
N ASP A 188 -5.40 20.40 -2.04
CA ASP A 188 -6.56 21.23 -1.65
C ASP A 188 -7.38 20.62 -0.51
N GLY A 189 -6.91 19.52 0.09
CA GLY A 189 -7.58 18.78 1.16
C GLY A 189 -8.70 17.85 0.69
N SER A 190 -9.00 17.83 -0.61
CA SER A 190 -10.00 16.91 -1.16
C SER A 190 -9.47 15.47 -1.19
N ILE A 191 -10.39 14.51 -1.19
CA ILE A 191 -10.10 13.10 -0.92
C ILE A 191 -10.51 12.23 -2.10
N ILE A 192 -9.59 11.36 -2.54
CA ILE A 192 -9.82 10.39 -3.61
C ILE A 192 -9.45 8.96 -3.17
N THR A 193 -9.81 7.98 -4.00
CA THR A 193 -9.55 6.57 -3.69
C THR A 193 -8.06 6.25 -3.76
N ALA A 194 -7.54 5.47 -2.82
CA ALA A 194 -6.19 4.90 -2.92
C ALA A 194 -6.17 3.56 -3.69
N ASN A 195 -7.28 3.11 -4.25
CA ASN A 195 -7.40 1.80 -4.91
C ASN A 195 -6.64 1.79 -6.26
N LYS A 196 -5.78 0.79 -6.46
CA LYS A 196 -4.89 0.59 -7.61
C LYS A 196 -5.61 0.21 -8.91
N ASP A 197 -6.89 -0.15 -8.86
CA ASP A 197 -7.72 -0.32 -10.05
C ASP A 197 -8.19 1.01 -10.64
N PHE A 198 -8.04 2.09 -9.86
CA PHE A 198 -8.50 3.44 -10.20
C PHE A 198 -7.37 4.45 -10.27
N ILE A 199 -6.26 4.22 -9.57
CA ILE A 199 -5.08 5.09 -9.54
C ILE A 199 -3.83 4.25 -9.84
N THR A 200 -2.84 4.85 -10.50
CA THR A 200 -1.50 4.26 -10.66
C THR A 200 -0.42 5.34 -10.61
N LEU A 201 0.84 4.93 -10.49
CA LEU A 201 1.99 5.82 -10.66
C LEU A 201 2.18 6.19 -12.13
N ILE A 202 2.60 7.43 -12.38
CA ILE A 202 3.11 7.84 -13.68
C ILE A 202 4.55 7.36 -13.80
N ASN A 203 4.84 6.54 -14.81
CA ASN A 203 6.21 6.22 -15.15
C ASN A 203 6.89 7.46 -15.75
N THR A 204 7.86 8.01 -15.03
CA THR A 204 8.59 9.23 -15.42
C THR A 204 9.71 8.97 -16.43
N SER A 205 10.03 7.71 -16.68
CA SER A 205 11.10 7.31 -17.61
C SER A 205 10.82 7.84 -19.02
N GLY A 206 11.72 8.67 -19.54
CA GLY A 206 11.61 9.22 -20.89
C GLY A 206 10.55 10.31 -21.05
N LEU A 207 10.02 10.90 -19.97
CA LEU A 207 9.11 12.04 -20.06
C LEU A 207 9.79 13.34 -20.51
N ASN A 208 11.12 13.41 -20.47
CA ASN A 208 11.91 14.57 -20.91
C ASN A 208 11.61 15.03 -22.35
N LYS A 209 11.23 14.09 -23.25
CA LYS A 209 10.84 14.40 -24.64
C LYS A 209 9.41 14.94 -24.79
N TYR A 210 8.63 14.99 -23.72
CA TYR A 210 7.24 15.47 -23.73
C TYR A 210 7.07 16.75 -22.91
N ILE A 211 6.01 17.48 -23.20
CA ILE A 211 5.46 18.53 -22.34
C ILE A 211 4.66 17.85 -21.22
N THR A 212 5.00 18.12 -19.97
CA THR A 212 4.37 17.53 -18.77
C THR A 212 3.70 18.55 -17.85
N GLU A 213 4.02 19.83 -18.03
CA GLU A 213 3.35 20.96 -17.38
C GLU A 213 2.34 21.57 -18.35
N VAL A 214 1.13 21.87 -17.87
CA VAL A 214 0.03 22.37 -18.72
C VAL A 214 0.41 23.74 -19.30
N PRO A 215 0.67 23.85 -20.62
CA PRO A 215 0.96 25.13 -21.24
C PRO A 215 -0.34 25.89 -21.52
N LYS A 216 -0.30 27.23 -21.62
CA LYS A 216 -1.47 28.01 -22.10
C LYS A 216 -1.70 27.83 -23.60
N LYS A 217 -0.62 27.88 -24.38
CA LYS A 217 -0.64 27.79 -25.83
C LYS A 217 0.53 26.97 -26.36
N VAL A 218 0.30 26.32 -27.48
CA VAL A 218 1.33 25.57 -28.20
C VAL A 218 1.28 25.83 -29.70
N LYS A 219 2.42 25.70 -30.36
CA LYS A 219 2.58 25.80 -31.80
C LYS A 219 3.03 24.47 -32.39
N VAL A 220 2.40 24.06 -33.48
CA VAL A 220 2.77 22.87 -34.24
C VAL A 220 4.04 23.13 -35.04
N VAL A 221 5.10 22.39 -34.76
CA VAL A 221 6.39 22.47 -35.48
C VAL A 221 6.54 21.38 -36.55
N LYS A 222 5.84 20.26 -36.40
CA LYS A 222 5.74 19.17 -37.37
C LYS A 222 4.30 18.71 -37.48
N ALA A 223 3.84 18.42 -38.70
CA ALA A 223 2.46 18.05 -38.96
C ALA A 223 2.01 16.88 -38.07
N CYS A 224 0.83 17.02 -37.47
CA CYS A 224 0.24 16.04 -36.56
C CYS A 224 -1.29 16.06 -36.67
N LYS A 225 -1.99 15.45 -35.72
CA LYS A 225 -3.43 15.23 -35.76
C LYS A 225 -4.07 15.54 -34.41
N LEU A 226 -5.33 15.93 -34.46
CA LEU A 226 -6.26 15.99 -33.33
C LEU A 226 -7.12 14.74 -33.31
N TYR A 227 -7.39 14.25 -32.12
CA TYR A 227 -8.15 13.03 -31.85
C TYR A 227 -9.26 13.33 -30.84
N ASP A 228 -10.34 12.57 -30.91
CA ASP A 228 -11.44 12.57 -29.94
C ASP A 228 -11.16 11.64 -28.73
N SER A 229 -10.07 10.87 -28.79
CA SER A 229 -9.66 9.92 -27.76
C SER A 229 -8.17 10.04 -27.41
N ARG A 230 -7.85 9.90 -26.13
CA ARG A 230 -6.48 9.95 -25.58
C ARG A 230 -5.55 8.86 -26.10
N ASP A 231 -6.12 7.72 -26.48
CA ASP A 231 -5.39 6.57 -26.99
C ASP A 231 -5.08 6.70 -28.49
N PHE A 232 -5.56 7.77 -29.14
CA PHE A 232 -5.41 8.02 -30.57
C PHE A 232 -5.97 6.91 -31.46
N LYS A 233 -6.99 6.20 -30.99
CA LYS A 233 -7.64 5.12 -31.75
C LYS A 233 -8.65 5.70 -32.76
N ASP A 234 -8.41 5.37 -34.02
CA ASP A 234 -9.25 5.39 -35.23
C ASP A 234 -10.07 6.64 -35.64
N ASN A 235 -10.23 7.65 -34.80
CA ASN A 235 -10.98 8.87 -35.16
C ASN A 235 -10.09 10.11 -35.17
N THR A 236 -9.40 10.32 -36.29
CA THR A 236 -8.73 11.61 -36.54
C THR A 236 -9.80 12.68 -36.81
N VAL A 237 -9.95 13.64 -35.90
CA VAL A 237 -10.90 14.75 -36.05
C VAL A 237 -10.39 15.78 -37.05
N ARG A 238 -9.09 16.13 -36.97
CA ARG A 238 -8.48 17.16 -37.83
C ARG A 238 -6.98 16.93 -37.99
N LYS A 239 -6.44 17.22 -39.17
CA LYS A 239 -4.99 17.31 -39.41
C LYS A 239 -4.50 18.72 -39.06
N LEU A 240 -3.38 18.79 -38.35
CA LEU A 240 -2.70 20.03 -38.00
C LEU A 240 -1.44 20.21 -38.85
N LYS A 241 -1.24 21.41 -39.36
CA LYS A 241 -0.09 21.78 -40.18
C LYS A 241 0.94 22.52 -39.34
N LYS A 242 2.20 22.50 -39.80
CA LYS A 242 3.26 23.31 -39.19
C LYS A 242 2.83 24.78 -39.20
N GLY A 243 2.91 25.44 -38.05
CA GLY A 243 2.48 26.82 -37.87
C GLY A 243 1.20 26.96 -37.06
N ASP A 244 0.33 25.95 -37.04
CA ASP A 244 -0.95 25.99 -36.32
C ASP A 244 -0.71 26.24 -34.82
N VAL A 245 -1.58 27.06 -34.21
CA VAL A 245 -1.54 27.41 -32.79
C VAL A 245 -2.80 26.90 -32.12
N LEU A 246 -2.64 26.25 -30.96
CA LEU A 246 -3.73 25.72 -30.16
C LEU A 246 -3.64 26.21 -28.72
N THR A 247 -4.79 26.49 -28.13
CA THR A 247 -4.94 26.75 -26.70
C THR A 247 -5.13 25.43 -25.99
N ILE A 248 -4.35 25.19 -24.93
CA ILE A 248 -4.37 23.95 -24.17
C ILE A 248 -5.04 24.22 -22.82
N ARG A 249 -5.94 23.31 -22.43
CA ARG A 249 -6.65 23.37 -21.15
C ARG A 249 -6.03 22.46 -20.11
N ASP A 250 -5.53 21.29 -20.53
CA ASP A 250 -5.04 20.27 -19.60
C ASP A 250 -4.04 19.31 -20.27
N ILE A 251 -3.44 18.43 -19.46
CA ILE A 251 -2.67 17.27 -19.90
C ILE A 251 -3.26 16.02 -19.25
N ILE A 252 -3.54 15.01 -20.07
CA ILE A 252 -3.92 13.69 -19.58
C ILE A 252 -2.91 12.63 -20.02
N TYR A 253 -2.82 11.56 -19.25
CA TYR A 253 -1.91 10.46 -19.48
C TYR A 253 -2.66 9.24 -20.01
N THR A 254 -2.03 8.52 -20.94
CA THR A 254 -2.48 7.18 -21.32
C THR A 254 -2.14 6.18 -20.20
N ASN A 255 -2.69 4.96 -20.27
CA ASN A 255 -2.35 3.89 -19.31
C ASN A 255 -0.85 3.58 -19.26
N ASN A 256 -0.11 3.87 -20.34
CA ASN A 256 1.35 3.71 -20.42
C ASN A 256 2.11 4.99 -20.04
N SER A 257 1.49 5.89 -19.27
CA SER A 257 2.07 7.14 -18.79
C SER A 257 2.55 8.09 -19.89
N THR A 258 1.98 8.01 -21.10
CA THR A 258 2.32 8.96 -22.16
C THR A 258 1.40 10.18 -22.10
N PRO A 259 1.92 11.41 -21.95
CA PRO A 259 1.09 12.60 -21.89
C PRO A 259 0.49 12.96 -23.25
N ARG A 260 -0.69 13.58 -23.18
CA ARG A 260 -1.50 14.13 -24.27
C ARG A 260 -1.96 15.50 -23.86
N LEU A 261 -1.77 16.48 -24.74
CA LEU A 261 -2.35 17.80 -24.55
C LEU A 261 -3.84 17.72 -24.85
N VAL A 262 -4.64 18.45 -24.08
CA VAL A 262 -6.08 18.58 -24.25
C VAL A 262 -6.41 20.00 -24.65
N THR A 263 -7.06 20.19 -25.79
CA THR A 263 -7.50 21.53 -26.23
C THR A 263 -8.69 22.02 -25.40
N GLN A 264 -9.09 23.28 -25.60
CA GLN A 264 -10.28 23.84 -24.94
C GLN A 264 -11.57 23.09 -25.34
N GLU A 265 -11.61 22.52 -26.54
CA GLU A 265 -12.71 21.71 -27.07
C GLU A 265 -12.68 20.26 -26.57
N GLY A 266 -11.70 19.88 -25.75
CA GLY A 266 -11.55 18.51 -25.24
C GLY A 266 -10.91 17.52 -26.22
N LEU A 267 -10.32 18.00 -27.32
CA LEU A 267 -9.60 17.16 -28.28
C LEU A 267 -8.15 16.91 -27.83
N PHE A 268 -7.60 15.78 -28.26
CA PHE A 268 -6.29 15.31 -27.84
C PHE A 268 -5.26 15.48 -28.96
N LEU A 269 -4.06 15.95 -28.61
CA LEU A 269 -2.89 15.97 -29.48
C LEU A 269 -1.63 15.52 -28.74
N THR A 270 -0.60 15.20 -29.53
CA THR A 270 0.69 14.75 -28.99
C THR A 270 1.31 15.82 -28.09
N ALA A 271 1.87 15.40 -26.97
CA ALA A 271 2.69 16.28 -26.11
C ALA A 271 4.19 16.22 -26.48
N ASN A 272 4.58 15.49 -27.53
CA ASN A 272 5.99 15.32 -27.92
C ASN A 272 6.56 16.66 -28.43
N LYS A 273 7.69 17.07 -27.84
CA LYS A 273 8.42 18.31 -28.16
C LYS A 273 8.92 18.37 -29.61
N ASP A 274 9.08 17.22 -30.28
CA ASP A 274 9.44 17.15 -31.71
C ASP A 274 8.31 17.64 -32.63
N PHE A 275 7.06 17.59 -32.16
CA PHE A 275 5.88 17.99 -32.93
C PHE A 275 5.30 19.31 -32.47
N ILE A 276 5.49 19.65 -31.20
CA ILE A 276 4.83 20.77 -30.54
C ILE A 276 5.84 21.59 -29.73
N LYS A 277 5.74 22.92 -29.81
CA LYS A 277 6.52 23.86 -29.00
C LYS A 277 5.60 24.73 -28.14
N ILE A 278 5.93 24.90 -26.86
CA ILE A 278 5.24 25.86 -25.99
C ILE A 278 5.51 27.28 -26.48
N ILE A 279 4.47 28.10 -26.56
CA ILE A 279 4.59 29.54 -26.83
C ILE A 279 4.00 30.32 -25.65
N LYS A 280 4.68 31.39 -25.26
CA LYS A 280 4.25 32.28 -24.16
C LYS A 280 3.18 33.24 -24.65
#